data_AF-A0A7I8E7Y8-F1
#
_entry.id   AF-A0A7I8E7Y8-F1
#
_cell.length_a   1.000
_cell.length_b   1.000
_cell.length_c   1.000
_cell.angle_alpha   90.00
_cell.angle_beta   90.00
_cell.angle_gamma   90.00
#
_symmetry.space_group_name_H-M   'P 1'
#
loop_
_entity.id
_entity.type
_entity.pdbx_description
1 polymer ?
#
loop_
_entity_poly.entity_id
_entity_poly.type
_entity_poly.pdbx_seq_one_letter_code
_entity_poly.pdbx_strand_id
1 'polypeptide(L)'
;MITLFTFGPGLSLPDPSPFVTKTDVLLKMSGLSYQTQSGSIFSAPKGKLPYIDDDGHKVTDSTFIRAYLEDHYNIDFDEGYSSTQKALAWAVEKMLEDHLYFAVQALRWENDANFERGPAEFFRGVPAPMRAGFKAMIRRRVSRDLHGQGMGRHTPDEQFELARRDIDAVAELLGNKPYLLGDAICAADATVFAFLLGTLCPRFESALRRYTEQHKPLVAYVERMMERFYPDFTGCKKA
;
A
#
# COMPACT_ATOMS: atom_id res chain seq x y z
N MET A 1 -21.65 -8.67 -9.27
CA MET A 1 -21.13 -7.30 -8.99
C MET A 1 -20.04 -7.41 -7.93
N ILE A 2 -18.82 -6.99 -8.26
CA ILE A 2 -17.66 -7.14 -7.39
C ILE A 2 -17.81 -6.30 -6.12
N THR A 3 -17.57 -6.90 -4.96
CA THR A 3 -17.43 -6.19 -3.67
C THR A 3 -16.00 -6.29 -3.17
N LEU A 4 -15.31 -5.15 -3.07
CA LEU A 4 -13.99 -5.04 -2.45
C LEU A 4 -14.11 -4.79 -0.94
N PHE A 5 -13.48 -5.64 -0.13
CA PHE A 5 -13.42 -5.47 1.31
C PHE A 5 -12.17 -4.70 1.74
N THR A 6 -12.39 -3.55 2.38
CA THR A 6 -11.38 -2.53 2.71
C THR A 6 -11.32 -2.24 4.21
N PHE A 7 -10.29 -1.52 4.69
CA PHE A 7 -10.38 -0.87 6.01
C PHE A 7 -11.20 0.42 5.92
N GLY A 8 -11.20 1.05 4.74
CA GLY A 8 -11.85 2.32 4.45
C GLY A 8 -10.94 3.53 4.69
N PRO A 9 -11.38 4.73 4.31
CA PRO A 9 -10.60 5.95 4.47
C PRO A 9 -10.13 6.15 5.91
N GLY A 10 -8.84 6.41 6.07
CA GLY A 10 -8.23 6.52 7.39
C GLY A 10 -6.78 6.97 7.30
N LEU A 11 -6.28 7.56 8.38
CA LEU A 11 -4.89 8.01 8.45
C LEU A 11 -4.48 8.98 7.34
N SER A 12 -5.41 9.81 6.86
CA SER A 12 -5.22 10.72 5.71
C SER A 12 -5.00 10.01 4.36
N LEU A 13 -5.33 8.71 4.28
CA LEU A 13 -5.20 7.89 3.08
C LEU A 13 -6.55 7.36 2.62
N PRO A 14 -6.73 7.06 1.31
CA PRO A 14 -7.92 6.37 0.82
C PRO A 14 -8.16 5.03 1.52
N ASP A 15 -7.08 4.33 1.87
CA ASP A 15 -7.07 3.23 2.82
C ASP A 15 -5.70 3.20 3.54
N PRO A 16 -5.63 2.88 4.85
CA PRO A 16 -4.36 2.76 5.57
C PRO A 16 -3.45 1.64 5.07
N SER A 17 -4.00 0.65 4.34
CA SER A 17 -3.27 -0.46 3.74
C SER A 17 -2.92 -0.18 2.27
N PRO A 18 -1.62 -0.25 1.90
CA PRO A 18 -1.21 -0.09 0.51
C PRO A 18 -1.75 -1.23 -0.37
N PHE A 19 -1.91 -2.44 0.17
CA PHE A 19 -2.47 -3.57 -0.58
C PHE A 19 -3.94 -3.33 -0.96
N VAL A 20 -4.72 -2.71 -0.07
CA VAL A 20 -6.11 -2.35 -0.38
C VAL A 20 -6.15 -1.26 -1.44
N THR A 21 -5.32 -0.22 -1.31
CA THR A 21 -5.20 0.85 -2.30
C THR A 21 -4.78 0.30 -3.67
N LYS A 22 -3.81 -0.63 -3.71
CA LYS A 22 -3.40 -1.35 -4.93
C LYS A 22 -4.59 -2.04 -5.60
N THR A 23 -5.36 -2.82 -4.84
CA THR A 23 -6.53 -3.53 -5.40
C THR A 23 -7.63 -2.56 -5.87
N ASP A 24 -7.89 -1.49 -5.12
CA ASP A 24 -8.87 -0.47 -5.50
C ASP A 24 -8.47 0.21 -6.82
N VAL A 25 -7.18 0.56 -6.99
CA VAL A 25 -6.67 1.13 -8.25
C VAL A 25 -6.77 0.12 -9.40
N LEU A 26 -6.46 -1.16 -9.19
CA LEU A 26 -6.63 -2.19 -10.24
C LEU A 26 -8.09 -2.33 -10.67
N LEU A 27 -9.05 -2.29 -9.74
CA LEU A 27 -10.48 -2.29 -10.06
C LEU A 27 -10.93 -1.01 -10.79
N LYS A 28 -10.34 0.15 -10.47
CA LYS A 28 -10.59 1.39 -11.22
C LYS A 28 -10.00 1.32 -12.63
N MET A 29 -8.81 0.73 -12.77
CA MET A 29 -8.14 0.55 -14.07
C MET A 29 -8.89 -0.43 -14.97
N SER A 30 -9.55 -1.45 -14.41
CA SER A 30 -10.32 -2.42 -15.19
C SER A 30 -11.60 -1.86 -15.79
N GLY A 31 -12.11 -0.73 -15.27
CA GLY A 31 -13.40 -0.18 -15.67
C GLY A 31 -14.61 -1.02 -15.25
N LEU A 32 -14.41 -2.05 -14.42
CA LEU A 32 -15.50 -2.89 -13.93
C LEU A 32 -16.33 -2.15 -12.87
N SER A 33 -17.64 -2.39 -12.86
CA SER A 33 -18.50 -1.92 -11.78
C SER A 33 -18.22 -2.70 -10.49
N TYR A 34 -17.82 -2.00 -9.44
CA TYR A 34 -17.60 -2.57 -8.12
C TYR A 34 -18.07 -1.62 -7.02
N GLN A 35 -18.21 -2.16 -5.81
CA GLN A 35 -18.46 -1.39 -4.61
C GLN A 35 -17.45 -1.75 -3.52
N THR A 36 -17.29 -0.87 -2.53
CA THR A 36 -16.43 -1.12 -1.36
C THR A 36 -17.28 -1.39 -0.12
N GLN A 37 -16.85 -2.34 0.70
CA GLN A 37 -17.42 -2.60 2.01
C GLN A 37 -16.32 -2.62 3.07
N SER A 38 -16.59 -2.12 4.27
CA SER A 38 -15.67 -2.28 5.40
C SER A 38 -15.55 -3.76 5.78
N GLY A 39 -14.33 -4.28 5.73
CA GLY A 39 -13.98 -5.64 6.12
C GLY A 39 -13.37 -5.70 7.52
N SER A 40 -13.27 -6.92 8.05
CA SER A 40 -12.57 -7.21 9.30
C SER A 40 -11.52 -8.26 9.06
N ILE A 41 -10.30 -8.03 9.55
CA ILE A 41 -9.22 -9.03 9.50
C ILE A 41 -9.56 -10.29 10.31
N PHE A 42 -10.52 -10.24 11.23
CA PHE A 42 -10.94 -11.41 12.00
C PHE A 42 -11.87 -12.35 11.22
N SER A 43 -12.58 -11.82 10.22
CA SER A 43 -13.51 -12.59 9.37
C SER A 43 -13.01 -12.78 7.93
N ALA A 44 -11.93 -12.10 7.55
CA ALA A 44 -11.32 -12.24 6.23
C ALA A 44 -10.76 -13.67 6.05
N PRO A 45 -10.91 -14.30 4.87
CA PRO A 45 -10.60 -15.73 4.70
C PRO A 45 -9.14 -16.11 5.02
N LYS A 46 -8.20 -15.19 4.82
CA LYS A 46 -6.77 -15.35 5.17
C LYS A 46 -6.32 -14.46 6.33
N GLY A 47 -7.25 -13.86 7.05
CA GLY A 47 -6.94 -12.93 8.14
C GLY A 47 -6.30 -11.61 7.70
N LYS A 48 -6.44 -11.24 6.42
CA LYS A 48 -5.85 -10.07 5.77
C LYS A 48 -6.85 -9.42 4.81
N LEU A 49 -6.72 -8.10 4.64
CA LEU A 49 -7.36 -7.34 3.58
C LEU A 49 -6.29 -6.86 2.59
N PRO A 50 -6.61 -6.71 1.29
CA PRO A 50 -7.94 -6.85 0.69
C PRO A 50 -8.35 -8.30 0.38
N TYR A 51 -9.65 -8.49 0.21
CA TYR A 51 -10.23 -9.56 -0.61
C TYR A 51 -11.42 -9.01 -1.39
N ILE A 52 -11.78 -9.66 -2.49
CA ILE A 52 -13.03 -9.39 -3.22
C ILE A 52 -14.01 -10.55 -3.06
N ASP A 53 -15.29 -10.25 -3.21
CA ASP A 53 -16.35 -11.22 -3.44
C ASP A 53 -17.00 -10.87 -4.78
N ASP A 54 -16.88 -11.77 -5.76
CA ASP A 54 -17.47 -11.63 -7.07
C ASP A 54 -18.55 -12.70 -7.28
N ASP A 55 -19.81 -12.31 -7.07
CA ASP A 55 -20.99 -13.18 -7.16
C ASP A 55 -20.85 -14.50 -6.37
N GLY A 56 -20.28 -14.40 -5.16
CA GLY A 56 -20.05 -15.52 -4.24
C GLY A 56 -18.64 -16.12 -4.33
N HIS A 57 -17.85 -15.73 -5.34
CA HIS A 57 -16.47 -16.18 -5.50
C HIS A 57 -15.50 -15.25 -4.75
N LYS A 58 -14.96 -15.72 -3.63
CA LYS A 58 -14.03 -14.94 -2.81
C LYS A 58 -12.59 -15.12 -3.24
N VAL A 59 -11.96 -14.03 -3.67
CA VAL A 59 -10.53 -14.00 -4.04
C VAL A 59 -9.77 -13.13 -3.05
N THR A 60 -8.73 -13.70 -2.45
CA THR A 60 -7.91 -13.05 -1.41
C THR A 60 -6.50 -12.79 -1.92
N ASP A 61 -5.82 -11.78 -1.35
CA ASP A 61 -4.47 -11.31 -1.73
C ASP A 61 -4.49 -10.44 -2.99
N SER A 62 -3.86 -9.27 -2.95
CA SER A 62 -3.89 -8.31 -4.06
C SER A 62 -3.24 -8.84 -5.34
N THR A 63 -2.28 -9.77 -5.26
CA THR A 63 -1.67 -10.40 -6.44
C THR A 63 -2.64 -11.39 -7.10
N PHE A 64 -3.29 -12.23 -6.31
CA PHE A 64 -4.27 -13.18 -6.85
C PHE A 64 -5.56 -12.50 -7.32
N ILE A 65 -5.94 -11.38 -6.68
CA ILE A 65 -7.05 -10.55 -7.16
C ILE A 65 -6.71 -9.97 -8.54
N ARG A 66 -5.49 -9.44 -8.74
CA ARG A 66 -5.04 -8.99 -10.07
C ARG A 66 -5.16 -10.11 -11.10
N ALA A 67 -4.57 -11.28 -10.82
CA ALA A 67 -4.59 -12.42 -11.74
C ALA A 67 -6.03 -12.88 -12.06
N TYR A 68 -6.91 -12.89 -11.05
CA TYR A 68 -8.32 -13.20 -11.26
C TYR A 68 -9.01 -12.20 -12.20
N LEU A 69 -8.73 -10.89 -12.06
CA LEU A 69 -9.28 -9.88 -12.96
C LEU A 69 -8.76 -10.06 -14.39
N GLU A 70 -7.47 -10.34 -14.55
CA GLU A 70 -6.85 -10.60 -15.86
C GLU A 70 -7.49 -11.84 -16.53
N ASP A 71 -7.60 -12.95 -15.81
CA ASP A 71 -8.10 -14.23 -16.33
C ASP A 71 -9.62 -14.24 -16.52
N HIS A 72 -10.40 -13.79 -15.53
CA HIS A 72 -11.86 -13.92 -15.52
C HIS A 72 -12.55 -12.89 -16.42
N TYR A 73 -11.98 -11.68 -16.50
CA TYR A 73 -12.54 -10.58 -17.30
C TYR A 73 -11.75 -10.29 -18.57
N ASN A 74 -10.71 -11.07 -18.88
CA ASN A 74 -9.87 -10.92 -20.07
C ASN A 74 -9.28 -9.50 -20.20
N ILE A 75 -8.68 -9.03 -19.11
CA ILE A 75 -8.03 -7.72 -19.01
C ILE A 75 -6.52 -7.91 -19.11
N ASP A 76 -5.83 -7.15 -19.98
CA ASP A 76 -4.37 -7.05 -19.96
C ASP A 76 -3.96 -5.68 -19.39
N PHE A 77 -3.65 -5.63 -18.10
CA PHE A 77 -3.17 -4.40 -17.47
C PHE A 77 -1.78 -3.98 -17.98
N ASP A 78 -1.03 -4.89 -18.58
CA ASP A 78 0.33 -4.64 -19.07
C ASP A 78 0.38 -4.69 -20.61
N GLU A 79 -0.73 -4.37 -21.28
CA GLU A 79 -0.83 -4.36 -22.74
C GLU A 79 0.26 -3.46 -23.35
N GLY A 80 0.91 -3.95 -24.41
CA GLY A 80 1.96 -3.23 -25.12
C GLY A 80 3.36 -3.30 -24.49
N TYR A 81 3.51 -3.85 -23.28
CA TYR A 81 4.83 -4.03 -22.65
C TYR A 81 5.46 -5.40 -22.99
N SER A 82 6.78 -5.40 -23.22
CA SER A 82 7.56 -6.61 -23.48
C SER A 82 7.65 -7.52 -22.24
N SER A 83 7.93 -8.81 -22.45
CA SER A 83 8.12 -9.77 -21.35
C SER A 83 9.22 -9.34 -20.36
N THR A 84 10.30 -8.72 -20.84
CA THR A 84 11.35 -8.16 -19.97
C THR A 84 10.83 -7.00 -19.12
N GLN A 85 10.00 -6.12 -19.68
CA GLN A 85 9.38 -5.02 -18.92
C GLN A 85 8.38 -5.55 -17.90
N LYS A 86 7.58 -6.56 -18.24
CA LYS A 86 6.66 -7.23 -17.31
C LYS A 86 7.44 -7.91 -16.15
N ALA A 87 8.58 -8.54 -16.44
CA ALA A 87 9.45 -9.12 -15.42
C ALA A 87 10.08 -8.05 -14.50
N LEU A 88 10.50 -6.91 -15.05
CA LEU A 88 10.98 -5.77 -14.27
C LEU A 88 9.89 -5.20 -13.36
N ALA A 89 8.68 -5.01 -13.88
CA ALA A 89 7.51 -4.59 -13.11
C ALA A 89 7.27 -5.52 -11.92
N TRP A 90 7.26 -6.83 -12.14
CA TRP A 90 7.12 -7.81 -11.07
C TRP A 90 8.20 -7.67 -9.98
N ALA A 91 9.47 -7.49 -10.37
CA ALA A 91 10.57 -7.30 -9.43
C ALA A 91 10.37 -6.04 -8.57
N VAL A 92 9.92 -4.93 -9.18
CA VAL A 92 9.59 -3.69 -8.44
C VAL A 92 8.42 -3.91 -7.49
N GLU A 93 7.35 -4.58 -7.93
CA GLU A 93 6.20 -4.88 -7.07
C GLU A 93 6.64 -5.66 -5.83
N LYS A 94 7.42 -6.74 -6.00
CA LYS A 94 7.89 -7.54 -4.87
C LYS A 94 8.86 -6.79 -3.98
N MET A 95 9.73 -5.94 -4.52
CA MET A 95 10.58 -5.06 -3.72
C MET A 95 9.73 -4.15 -2.80
N LEU A 96 8.64 -3.57 -3.32
CA LEU A 96 7.79 -2.71 -2.52
C LEU A 96 6.97 -3.49 -1.48
N GLU A 97 6.40 -4.62 -1.87
CA GLU A 97 5.52 -5.43 -1.01
C GLU A 97 6.28 -6.20 0.07
N ASP A 98 7.45 -6.76 -0.27
CA ASP A 98 8.20 -7.67 0.60
C ASP A 98 9.41 -7.01 1.28
N HIS A 99 9.77 -5.77 0.91
CA HIS A 99 10.88 -5.03 1.53
C HIS A 99 10.43 -3.65 2.05
N LEU A 100 10.09 -2.68 1.18
CA LEU A 100 9.71 -1.32 1.60
C LEU A 100 8.54 -1.31 2.60
N TYR A 101 7.54 -2.18 2.37
CA TYR A 101 6.39 -2.35 3.25
C TYR A 101 6.79 -2.54 4.72
N PHE A 102 7.78 -3.41 4.97
CA PHE A 102 8.19 -3.75 6.32
C PHE A 102 8.94 -2.60 6.98
N ALA A 103 9.71 -1.81 6.23
CA ALA A 103 10.32 -0.59 6.75
C ALA A 103 9.27 0.45 7.14
N VAL A 104 8.24 0.64 6.31
CA VAL A 104 7.10 1.53 6.62
C VAL A 104 6.28 1.00 7.81
N GLN A 105 6.12 -0.33 7.95
CA GLN A 105 5.48 -0.91 9.12
C GLN A 105 6.28 -0.65 10.40
N ALA A 106 7.60 -0.87 10.41
CA ALA A 106 8.45 -0.58 11.56
C ALA A 106 8.33 0.90 11.95
N LEU A 107 8.41 1.80 10.97
CA LEU A 107 8.22 3.24 11.17
C LEU A 107 6.89 3.60 11.84
N ARG A 108 5.80 2.91 11.48
CA ARG A 108 4.45 3.22 11.98
C ARG A 108 4.13 2.54 13.30
N TRP A 109 4.64 1.34 13.54
CA TRP A 109 4.23 0.48 14.67
C TRP A 109 5.27 0.36 15.79
N GLU A 110 6.56 0.55 15.50
CA GLU A 110 7.62 0.47 16.50
C GLU A 110 8.00 1.85 17.06
N ASN A 111 7.84 2.92 16.27
CA ASN A 111 7.97 4.30 16.76
C ASN A 111 6.71 4.74 17.52
N ASP A 112 6.86 5.13 18.79
CA ASP A 112 5.73 5.49 19.65
C ASP A 112 4.94 6.71 19.19
N ALA A 113 5.62 7.76 18.71
CA ALA A 113 4.95 8.97 18.25
C ALA A 113 4.11 8.70 16.98
N ASN A 114 4.66 7.94 16.04
CA ASN A 114 3.94 7.54 14.83
C ASN A 114 2.81 6.55 15.15
N PHE A 115 3.02 5.63 16.10
CA PHE A 115 1.99 4.71 16.54
C PHE A 115 0.78 5.47 17.09
N GLU A 116 1.00 6.42 18.00
CA GLU A 116 -0.10 7.21 18.59
C GLU A 116 -0.75 8.17 17.58
N ARG A 117 0.02 8.67 16.60
CA ARG A 117 -0.54 9.46 15.50
C ARG A 117 -1.38 8.64 14.53
N GLY A 118 -1.12 7.34 14.35
CA GLY A 118 -1.78 6.52 13.34
C GLY A 118 -2.38 5.22 13.89
N PRO A 119 -1.64 4.10 13.90
CA PRO A 119 -2.18 2.79 14.27
C PRO A 119 -2.97 2.70 15.58
N ALA A 120 -2.69 3.56 16.56
CA ALA A 120 -3.48 3.65 17.79
C ALA A 120 -4.98 3.91 17.54
N GLU A 121 -5.33 4.58 16.43
CA GLU A 121 -6.72 4.85 16.06
C GLU A 121 -7.53 3.59 15.77
N PHE A 122 -6.88 2.52 15.29
CA PHE A 122 -7.55 1.23 15.03
C PHE A 122 -8.14 0.60 16.30
N PHE A 123 -7.67 1.02 17.48
CA PHE A 123 -8.11 0.50 18.77
C PHE A 123 -9.19 1.35 19.44
N ARG A 124 -9.72 2.40 18.77
CA ARG A 124 -10.77 3.25 19.32
C ARG A 124 -12.04 2.46 19.66
N GLY A 125 -12.39 1.48 18.83
CA GLY A 125 -13.53 0.57 19.04
C GLY A 125 -13.33 -0.45 20.18
N VAL A 126 -12.11 -0.61 20.71
CA VAL A 126 -11.86 -1.50 21.85
C VAL A 126 -12.28 -0.82 23.15
N PRO A 127 -13.02 -1.48 24.06
CA PRO A 127 -13.41 -0.94 25.36
C PRO A 127 -12.22 -0.41 26.17
N ALA A 128 -12.39 0.74 26.84
CA ALA A 128 -11.30 1.45 27.51
C ALA A 128 -10.47 0.61 28.50
N PRO A 129 -11.06 -0.26 29.35
CA PRO A 129 -10.28 -1.09 30.27
C PRO A 129 -9.36 -2.10 29.57
N MET A 130 -9.72 -2.53 28.36
CA MET A 130 -8.99 -3.55 27.59
C MET A 130 -8.00 -2.92 26.59
N ARG A 131 -8.22 -1.66 26.19
CA ARG A 131 -7.53 -1.01 25.07
C ARG A 131 -6.02 -1.02 25.19
N ALA A 132 -5.46 -0.71 26.36
CA ALA A 132 -4.00 -0.70 26.57
C ALA A 132 -3.39 -2.09 26.39
N GLY A 133 -4.03 -3.14 26.93
CA GLY A 133 -3.60 -4.52 26.77
C GLY A 133 -3.65 -4.99 25.31
N PHE A 134 -4.72 -4.64 24.59
CA PHE A 134 -4.86 -4.94 23.16
C PHE A 134 -3.82 -4.21 22.31
N LYS A 135 -3.58 -2.91 22.55
CA LYS A 135 -2.50 -2.16 21.89
C LYS A 135 -1.15 -2.87 22.08
N ALA A 136 -0.79 -3.19 23.33
CA ALA A 136 0.47 -3.85 23.64
C ALA A 136 0.60 -5.25 23.00
N MET A 137 -0.48 -6.04 23.03
CA MET A 137 -0.52 -7.36 22.40
C MET A 137 -0.28 -7.30 20.89
N ILE A 138 -1.00 -6.42 20.18
CA ILE A 138 -0.84 -6.28 18.73
C ILE A 138 0.51 -5.69 18.36
N ARG A 139 1.01 -4.67 19.08
CA ARG A 139 2.36 -4.14 18.83
C ARG A 139 3.45 -5.20 19.00
N ARG A 140 3.37 -6.03 20.04
CA ARG A 140 4.28 -7.17 20.22
C ARG A 140 4.19 -8.19 19.10
N ARG A 141 2.99 -8.43 18.55
CA ARG A 141 2.82 -9.30 17.37
C ARG A 141 3.48 -8.69 16.14
N VAL A 142 3.22 -7.42 15.85
CA VAL A 142 3.80 -6.72 14.69
C VAL A 142 5.32 -6.69 14.78
N SER A 143 5.90 -6.37 15.94
CA SER A 143 7.36 -6.37 16.12
C SER A 143 7.97 -7.77 15.95
N ARG A 144 7.28 -8.82 16.43
CA ARG A 144 7.70 -10.21 16.19
C ARG A 144 7.66 -10.58 14.70
N ASP A 145 6.60 -10.19 14.00
CA ASP A 145 6.45 -10.45 12.56
C ASP A 145 7.52 -9.69 11.76
N LEU A 146 7.82 -8.43 12.13
CA LEU A 146 8.92 -7.64 11.56
C LEU A 146 10.30 -8.27 11.78
N HIS A 147 10.56 -8.74 13.00
CA HIS A 147 11.82 -9.43 13.32
C HIS A 147 11.92 -10.79 12.61
N GLY A 148 10.79 -11.49 12.44
CA GLY A 148 10.70 -12.74 11.70
C GLY A 148 10.95 -12.56 10.20
N GLN A 149 10.42 -11.50 9.60
CA GLN A 149 10.67 -11.16 8.19
C GLN A 149 12.10 -10.66 7.95
N GLY A 150 12.68 -9.93 8.91
CA GLY A 150 14.08 -9.50 8.87
C GLY A 150 14.26 -8.00 9.13
N MET A 151 13.34 -7.15 8.66
CA MET A 151 13.45 -5.69 8.81
C MET A 151 13.56 -5.24 10.28
N GLY A 152 12.81 -5.89 11.17
CA GLY A 152 12.83 -5.59 12.61
C GLY A 152 14.13 -5.98 13.34
N ARG A 153 15.12 -6.55 12.65
CA ARG A 153 16.45 -6.85 13.20
C ARG A 153 17.41 -5.66 13.11
N HIS A 154 17.07 -4.68 12.28
CA HIS A 154 17.91 -3.53 11.99
C HIS A 154 17.57 -2.36 12.92
N THR A 155 18.58 -1.53 13.19
CA THR A 155 18.40 -0.23 13.85
C THR A 155 17.58 0.71 12.97
N PRO A 156 16.95 1.77 13.53
CA PRO A 156 16.20 2.73 12.73
C PRO A 156 16.98 3.37 11.58
N ASP A 157 18.27 3.63 11.76
CA ASP A 157 19.13 4.21 10.71
C ASP A 157 19.43 3.21 9.59
N GLU A 158 19.63 1.93 9.93
CA GLU A 158 19.79 0.85 8.95
C GLU A 158 18.47 0.57 8.19
N GLN A 159 17.33 0.57 8.89
CA GLN A 159 16.02 0.46 8.25
C GLN A 159 15.79 1.60 7.26
N PHE A 160 16.18 2.83 7.64
CA PHE A 160 16.14 3.97 6.73
C PHE A 160 17.04 3.76 5.52
N GLU A 161 18.31 3.35 5.69
CA GLU A 161 19.22 3.12 4.57
C GLU A 161 18.72 2.04 3.60
N LEU A 162 18.12 0.96 4.11
CA LEU A 162 17.50 -0.08 3.29
C LEU A 162 16.30 0.46 2.50
N ALA A 163 15.37 1.15 3.16
CA ALA A 163 14.21 1.73 2.51
C ALA A 163 14.57 2.85 1.53
N ARG A 164 15.62 3.62 1.82
CA ARG A 164 16.16 4.67 0.95
C ARG A 164 16.58 4.10 -0.40
N ARG A 165 17.19 2.91 -0.42
CA ARG A 165 17.58 2.22 -1.66
C ARG A 165 16.38 1.78 -2.50
N ASP A 166 15.29 1.36 -1.87
CA ASP A 166 14.05 1.06 -2.61
C ASP A 166 13.49 2.32 -3.28
N ILE A 167 13.49 3.45 -2.56
CA ILE A 167 13.05 4.74 -3.08
C ILE A 167 13.94 5.20 -4.24
N ASP A 168 15.26 5.09 -4.10
CA ASP A 168 16.21 5.41 -5.17
C ASP A 168 15.97 4.54 -6.41
N ALA A 169 15.75 3.24 -6.22
CA ALA A 169 15.47 2.32 -7.33
C ALA A 169 14.18 2.70 -8.06
N VAL A 170 13.10 3.02 -7.34
CA VAL A 170 11.85 3.50 -7.96
C VAL A 170 12.05 4.85 -8.64
N ALA A 171 12.80 5.77 -8.03
CA ALA A 171 13.09 7.08 -8.62
C ALA A 171 13.85 6.96 -9.95
N GLU A 172 14.88 6.12 -10.00
CA GLU A 172 15.67 5.86 -11.20
C GLU A 172 14.81 5.19 -12.28
N LEU A 173 14.04 4.17 -11.90
CA LEU A 173 13.17 3.47 -12.84
C LEU A 173 12.07 4.36 -13.38
N LEU A 174 11.46 5.23 -12.58
CA LEU A 174 10.46 6.17 -13.04
C LEU A 174 11.08 7.26 -13.94
N GLY A 175 12.20 7.85 -13.52
CA GLY A 175 12.80 8.99 -14.19
C GLY A 175 11.79 10.12 -14.41
N ASN A 176 11.62 10.54 -15.66
CA ASN A 176 10.63 11.55 -16.07
C ASN A 176 9.36 10.95 -16.72
N LYS A 177 9.18 9.62 -16.67
CA LYS A 177 8.03 8.97 -17.30
C LYS A 177 6.74 9.25 -16.52
N PRO A 178 5.58 9.28 -17.19
CA PRO A 178 4.30 9.42 -16.52
C PRO A 178 3.90 8.15 -15.74
N TYR A 179 4.43 6.98 -16.11
CA TYR A 179 4.18 5.71 -15.44
C TYR A 179 5.48 4.90 -15.31
N LEU A 180 5.50 3.88 -14.44
CA LEU A 180 6.72 3.14 -14.07
C LEU A 180 7.47 2.62 -15.30
N LEU A 181 6.75 1.99 -16.23
CA LEU A 181 7.37 1.34 -17.40
C LEU A 181 7.49 2.26 -18.62
N GLY A 182 6.69 3.34 -18.71
CA GLY A 182 6.58 4.13 -19.93
C GLY A 182 5.44 5.14 -19.91
N ASP A 183 4.82 5.33 -21.08
CA ASP A 183 3.75 6.31 -21.30
C ASP A 183 2.35 5.79 -20.97
N ALA A 184 2.17 4.46 -20.97
CA ALA A 184 0.92 3.80 -20.60
C ALA A 184 0.97 3.30 -19.15
N ILE A 185 -0.12 3.47 -18.42
CA ILE A 185 -0.25 2.90 -17.07
C ILE A 185 -0.22 1.37 -17.15
N CYS A 186 0.44 0.72 -16.19
CA CYS A 186 0.43 -0.73 -16.04
C CYS A 186 0.01 -1.18 -14.64
N ALA A 187 -0.19 -2.47 -14.42
CA ALA A 187 -0.62 -2.95 -13.10
C ALA A 187 0.40 -2.64 -11.99
N ALA A 188 1.70 -2.59 -12.31
CA ALA A 188 2.72 -2.23 -11.34
C ALA A 188 2.58 -0.77 -10.86
N ASP A 189 1.98 0.13 -11.64
CA ASP A 189 1.70 1.50 -11.18
C ASP A 189 0.72 1.52 -10.00
N ALA A 190 -0.26 0.61 -9.96
CA ALA A 190 -1.16 0.48 -8.81
C ALA A 190 -0.39 0.19 -7.52
N THR A 191 0.65 -0.66 -7.61
CA THR A 191 1.55 -0.97 -6.50
C THR A 191 2.44 0.23 -6.18
N VAL A 192 3.22 0.74 -7.14
CA VAL A 192 4.15 1.86 -6.91
C VAL A 192 3.44 3.05 -6.28
N PHE A 193 2.28 3.43 -6.83
CA PHE A 193 1.45 4.48 -6.28
C PHE A 193 1.03 4.20 -4.83
N ALA A 194 0.43 3.05 -4.55
CA ALA A 194 -0.10 2.74 -3.22
C ALA A 194 0.98 2.77 -2.13
N PHE A 195 2.18 2.25 -2.45
CA PHE A 195 3.29 2.21 -1.51
C PHE A 195 3.96 3.58 -1.35
N LEU A 196 4.17 4.35 -2.43
CA LEU A 196 4.68 5.71 -2.33
C LEU A 196 3.71 6.65 -1.62
N LEU A 197 2.40 6.51 -1.86
CA LEU A 197 1.36 7.28 -1.15
C LEU A 197 1.43 7.01 0.36
N GLY A 198 1.60 5.75 0.75
CA GLY A 198 1.81 5.37 2.14
C GLY A 198 3.09 5.97 2.74
N THR A 199 4.19 5.96 2.00
CA THR A 199 5.48 6.52 2.42
C THR A 199 5.43 8.05 2.57
N LEU A 200 4.75 8.73 1.65
CA LEU A 200 4.58 10.19 1.64
C LEU A 200 3.46 10.69 2.55
N CYS A 201 2.77 9.80 3.26
CA CYS A 201 1.65 10.15 4.13
C CYS A 201 2.08 11.18 5.21
N PRO A 202 1.53 12.41 5.20
CA PRO A 202 2.00 13.50 6.06
C PRO A 202 1.70 13.27 7.55
N ARG A 203 0.84 12.29 7.85
CA ARG A 203 0.46 11.91 9.20
C ARG A 203 1.62 11.30 9.99
N PHE A 204 2.61 10.74 9.30
CA PHE A 204 3.77 10.10 9.91
C PHE A 204 5.01 10.96 9.72
N GLU A 205 5.80 11.07 10.78
CA GLU A 205 7.09 11.76 10.73
C GLU A 205 8.21 10.75 10.57
N SER A 206 9.04 10.91 9.54
CA SER A 206 10.17 10.02 9.28
C SER A 206 11.23 10.65 8.40
N ALA A 207 12.47 10.19 8.54
CA ALA A 207 13.54 10.53 7.61
C ALA A 207 13.23 10.02 6.19
N LEU A 208 12.62 8.83 6.08
CA LEU A 208 12.21 8.23 4.81
C LEU A 208 11.23 9.12 4.04
N ARG A 209 10.17 9.62 4.69
CA ARG A 209 9.19 10.53 4.08
C ARG A 209 9.89 11.79 3.56
N ARG A 210 10.67 12.47 4.42
CA ARG A 210 11.38 13.69 4.05
C ARG A 210 12.38 13.46 2.91
N TYR A 211 13.00 12.28 2.87
CA TYR A 211 13.88 11.88 1.77
C TYR A 211 13.07 11.69 0.48
N THR A 212 11.98 10.92 0.51
CA THR A 212 11.10 10.72 -0.65
C THR A 212 10.50 12.03 -1.18
N GLU A 213 10.16 12.97 -0.30
CA GLU A 213 9.68 14.32 -0.67
C GLU A 213 10.70 15.13 -1.49
N GLN A 214 12.00 14.83 -1.39
CA GLN A 214 13.04 15.49 -2.20
C GLN A 214 13.05 15.00 -3.66
N HIS A 215 12.51 13.81 -3.92
CA HIS A 215 12.35 13.29 -5.29
C HIS A 215 11.10 13.86 -5.94
N LYS A 216 11.22 15.08 -6.50
CA LYS A 216 10.12 15.78 -7.18
C LYS A 216 9.36 14.93 -8.22
N PRO A 217 10.02 14.10 -9.06
CA PRO A 217 9.30 13.22 -9.99
C PRO A 217 8.40 12.20 -9.29
N LEU A 218 8.82 11.63 -8.16
CA LEU A 218 7.99 10.70 -7.37
C LEU A 218 6.79 11.40 -6.76
N VAL A 219 6.99 12.61 -6.21
CA VAL A 219 5.90 13.41 -5.66
C VAL A 219 4.87 13.75 -6.74
N ALA A 220 5.33 14.23 -7.90
CA ALA A 220 4.46 14.53 -9.03
C ALA A 220 3.74 13.28 -9.58
N TYR A 221 4.38 12.11 -9.52
CA TYR A 221 3.77 10.83 -9.85
C TYR A 221 2.62 10.47 -8.91
N VAL A 222 2.83 10.56 -7.59
CA VAL A 222 1.77 10.30 -6.62
C VAL A 222 0.62 11.30 -6.74
N GLU A 223 0.93 12.59 -6.96
CA GLU A 223 -0.10 13.63 -7.17
C GLU A 223 -0.97 13.34 -8.41
N ARG A 224 -0.35 12.96 -9.55
CA ARG A 224 -1.08 12.56 -10.77
C ARG A 224 -1.95 11.33 -10.57
N MET A 225 -1.45 10.32 -9.85
CA MET A 225 -2.21 9.10 -9.56
C MET A 225 -3.36 9.37 -8.59
N MET A 226 -3.17 10.26 -7.60
CA MET A 226 -4.25 10.75 -6.74
C MET A 226 -5.33 11.48 -7.54
N GLU A 227 -4.96 12.40 -8.43
CA GLU A 227 -5.91 13.13 -9.27
C GLU A 227 -6.71 12.19 -10.17
N ARG A 228 -6.04 11.18 -10.75
CA ARG A 228 -6.68 10.20 -11.64
C ARG A 228 -7.65 9.27 -10.93
N PHE A 229 -7.26 8.72 -9.77
CA PHE A 229 -8.02 7.64 -9.12
C PHE A 229 -8.78 8.05 -7.87
N TYR A 230 -8.48 9.21 -7.30
CA TYR A 230 -9.09 9.74 -6.09
C TYR A 230 -9.31 11.27 -6.17
N PRO A 231 -9.92 11.81 -7.24
CA PRO A 231 -10.04 13.26 -7.45
C PRO A 231 -10.80 13.97 -6.31
N ASP A 232 -11.76 13.28 -5.70
CA ASP A 232 -12.58 13.82 -4.60
C ASP A 232 -11.97 13.61 -3.21
N PHE A 233 -10.83 12.91 -3.11
CA PHE A 233 -10.22 12.61 -1.81
C PHE A 233 -9.44 13.80 -1.26
N THR A 234 -9.90 14.35 -0.14
CA THR A 234 -9.29 15.54 0.48
C THR A 234 -8.27 15.23 1.58
N GLY A 235 -8.06 13.96 1.95
CA GLY A 235 -7.26 13.57 3.12
C GLY A 235 -5.76 13.88 3.02
N CYS A 236 -5.20 13.92 1.81
CA CYS A 236 -3.79 14.25 1.54
C CYS A 236 -3.55 15.72 1.19
N LYS A 237 -4.56 16.62 1.26
CA LYS A 237 -4.33 18.04 0.97
C LYS A 237 -3.34 18.60 2.00
N LYS A 238 -2.16 18.98 1.51
CA LYS A 238 -1.09 19.68 2.24
C LYS A 238 -1.75 20.78 3.10
N ALA A 239 -1.50 20.74 4.41
CA ALA A 239 -1.61 21.95 5.23
C ALA A 239 -0.54 22.94 4.81
#